data_AF-A0A1J5LZH5-F1
#
_entry.id   AF-A0A1J5LZH5-F1
#
_cell.length_a   1.000
_cell.length_b   1.000
_cell.length_c   1.000
_cell.angle_alpha   90.00
_cell.angle_beta   90.00
_cell.angle_gamma   90.00
#
_symmetry.space_group_name_H-M   'P 1'
#
loop_
_entity.id
_entity.type
_entity.pdbx_description
1 polymer ?
#
loop_
_entity_poly.entity_id
_entity_poly.type
_entity_poly.pdbx_seq_one_letter_code
_entity_poly.pdbx_strand_id
1 'polypeptide(L)'
;IPPQVGKYKVYIIDEVHMLSQAAFNAFLKTLEEPPAHAIFILATTEKHKIIPTILSRCQIFDFKRITVFDAKNYLKEIATQENVNAEDDALHIIAQKADGAMRDALSIFDRVVSFSGAELTRQAVTENLNVLDYEVYFDMTQLLLENKIPEVLLQFNTILTKGFDAHHFIAGLASHFRDLLVAKDKATIELLEVGDNAKKRYLEQSQAATMQFLLKAIDKANDCDFKYKTSKNQRLLVELTLMQLASITFDGEKKNDKNFIIPSNFFKATIIKERIDVAQETIAKSDTITKNYEQPSKPKIQPVVLEAAAKIKTKRKTSSTLSLKSIARKKIEDTEVVFEDFTNMPRTEFTEIEFIKLWKQHYNDLLKDGKKIIASIINADKPVLSGTIIKLTLPNENMKSQLMTHKPKLLKFLRQGLNNYGLELEIEVNEVADKKYAYTPQEKYAKLAEKNPFLSEFRKKLDLDV
;
A
#
# COMPACT_ATOMS: atom_id res chain seq x y z
N ILE A 1 -14.65 40.61 -28.57
CA ILE A 1 -14.08 40.80 -29.93
C ILE A 1 -14.87 39.89 -30.85
N PRO A 2 -15.55 40.44 -31.88
CA PRO A 2 -16.31 39.65 -32.85
C PRO A 2 -15.41 38.63 -33.56
N PRO A 3 -15.93 37.46 -33.97
CA PRO A 3 -15.13 36.43 -34.61
C PRO A 3 -14.52 36.94 -35.92
N GLN A 4 -13.23 36.69 -36.13
CA GLN A 4 -12.54 37.03 -37.39
C GLN A 4 -12.94 36.10 -38.54
N VAL A 5 -13.36 34.88 -38.22
CA VAL A 5 -13.87 33.87 -39.18
C VAL A 5 -15.05 33.15 -38.51
N GLY A 6 -16.18 33.03 -39.21
CA GLY A 6 -17.37 32.33 -38.73
C GLY A 6 -18.39 33.21 -37.99
N LYS A 7 -19.56 32.63 -37.67
CA LYS A 7 -20.68 33.32 -37.00
C LYS A 7 -20.54 33.38 -35.47
N TYR A 8 -19.88 32.38 -34.90
CA TYR A 8 -19.72 32.22 -33.45
C TYR A 8 -18.25 32.03 -33.07
N LYS A 9 -17.91 32.48 -31.87
CA LYS A 9 -16.64 32.24 -31.19
C LYS A 9 -16.91 31.30 -30.02
N VAL A 10 -16.46 30.05 -30.15
CA VAL A 10 -16.69 29.00 -29.16
C VAL A 10 -15.50 28.91 -28.21
N TYR A 11 -15.77 28.91 -26.90
CA TYR A 11 -14.80 28.71 -25.83
C TYR A 11 -15.11 27.39 -25.13
N ILE A 12 -14.18 26.44 -25.19
CA ILE A 12 -14.28 25.16 -24.48
C ILE A 12 -13.27 25.20 -23.33
N ILE A 13 -13.75 25.03 -22.11
CA ILE A 13 -12.93 25.04 -20.91
C ILE A 13 -13.12 23.69 -20.25
N ASP A 14 -12.07 22.88 -20.31
CA ASP A 14 -12.02 21.59 -19.63
C ASP A 14 -11.60 21.76 -18.17
N GLU A 15 -12.11 20.90 -17.31
CA GLU A 15 -11.92 20.92 -15.86
C GLU A 15 -12.08 22.31 -15.23
N VAL A 16 -13.20 22.99 -15.54
CA VAL A 16 -13.45 24.37 -15.10
C VAL A 16 -13.39 24.52 -13.57
N HIS A 17 -13.60 23.45 -12.80
CA HIS A 17 -13.46 23.43 -11.34
C HIS A 17 -12.03 23.75 -10.85
N MET A 18 -11.02 23.64 -11.71
CA MET A 18 -9.63 23.98 -11.41
C MET A 18 -9.32 25.49 -11.57
N LEU A 19 -10.26 26.30 -12.06
CA LEU A 19 -10.06 27.74 -12.19
C LEU A 19 -9.89 28.42 -10.83
N SER A 20 -9.06 29.46 -10.80
CA SER A 20 -8.90 30.29 -9.60
C SER A 20 -10.16 31.10 -9.31
N GLN A 21 -10.38 31.45 -8.04
CA GLN A 21 -11.54 32.25 -7.63
C GLN A 21 -11.62 33.60 -8.37
N ALA A 22 -10.47 34.21 -8.65
CA ALA A 22 -10.40 35.46 -9.41
C ALA A 22 -10.86 35.27 -10.87
N ALA A 23 -10.47 34.16 -11.50
CA ALA A 23 -10.93 33.82 -12.84
C ALA A 23 -12.45 33.55 -12.86
N PHE A 24 -12.99 32.85 -11.87
CA PHE A 24 -14.43 32.63 -11.75
C PHE A 24 -15.23 33.92 -11.65
N ASN A 25 -14.77 34.90 -10.87
CA ASN A 25 -15.44 36.20 -10.75
C ASN A 25 -15.39 37.02 -12.06
N ALA A 26 -14.32 36.88 -12.86
CA ALA A 26 -14.25 37.47 -14.18
C ALA A 26 -15.21 36.78 -15.17
N PHE A 27 -15.37 35.46 -15.04
CA PHE A 27 -16.32 34.68 -15.83
C PHE A 27 -17.78 35.04 -15.55
N LEU A 28 -18.14 35.33 -14.30
CA LEU A 28 -19.52 35.68 -13.92
C LEU A 28 -20.06 36.87 -14.71
N LYS A 29 -19.27 37.94 -14.86
CA LYS A 29 -19.67 39.13 -15.64
C LYS A 29 -19.95 38.81 -17.11
N THR A 30 -19.20 37.86 -17.66
CA THR A 30 -19.32 37.45 -19.06
C THR A 30 -20.47 36.45 -19.26
N LEU A 31 -20.79 35.65 -18.25
CA LEU A 31 -21.92 34.72 -18.26
C LEU A 31 -23.27 35.40 -17.95
N GLU A 32 -23.26 36.56 -17.30
CA GLU A 32 -24.45 37.39 -17.07
C GLU A 32 -24.91 38.11 -18.32
N GLU A 33 -23.97 38.67 -19.09
CA GLU A 33 -24.25 39.35 -20.35
C GLU A 33 -23.41 38.74 -21.48
N PRO A 34 -23.74 37.50 -21.91
CA PRO A 34 -22.96 36.82 -22.93
C PRO A 34 -23.07 37.57 -24.26
N PRO A 35 -21.96 37.85 -24.94
CA PRO A 35 -22.00 38.40 -26.30
C PRO A 35 -22.77 37.45 -27.22
N ALA A 36 -23.66 37.97 -28.08
CA ALA A 36 -24.49 37.14 -28.96
C ALA A 36 -23.70 36.19 -29.90
N HIS A 37 -22.41 36.47 -30.12
CA HIS A 37 -21.51 35.65 -30.93
C HIS A 37 -20.65 34.70 -30.10
N ALA A 38 -20.70 34.73 -28.77
CA ALA A 38 -19.85 33.91 -27.91
C ALA A 38 -20.63 32.70 -27.36
N ILE A 39 -20.07 31.50 -27.53
CA ILE A 39 -20.62 30.26 -26.96
C ILE A 39 -19.60 29.72 -25.97
N PHE A 40 -20.02 29.46 -24.74
CA PHE A 40 -19.18 28.88 -23.69
C PHE A 40 -19.61 27.43 -23.44
N ILE A 41 -18.64 26.51 -23.48
CA ILE A 41 -18.80 25.10 -23.15
C ILE A 41 -17.86 24.82 -21.98
N LEU A 42 -18.45 24.48 -20.84
CA LEU A 42 -17.72 24.20 -19.61
C LEU A 42 -17.81 22.70 -19.32
N ALA A 43 -16.68 22.03 -19.19
CA ALA A 43 -16.60 20.64 -18.78
C ALA A 43 -15.99 20.55 -17.36
N THR A 44 -16.50 19.61 -16.56
CA THR A 44 -15.98 19.33 -15.23
C THR A 44 -16.31 17.90 -14.83
N THR A 45 -15.37 17.23 -14.18
CA THR A 45 -15.61 15.95 -13.49
C THR A 45 -16.25 16.13 -12.11
N GLU A 46 -16.18 17.35 -11.54
CA GLU A 46 -16.64 17.65 -10.18
C GLU A 46 -17.65 18.81 -10.15
N LYS A 47 -18.92 18.52 -10.50
CA LYS A 47 -20.02 19.51 -10.53
C LYS A 47 -20.21 20.26 -9.21
N HIS A 48 -20.02 19.57 -8.08
CA HIS A 48 -20.23 20.13 -6.74
C HIS A 48 -19.19 21.19 -6.33
N LYS A 49 -18.02 21.21 -6.99
CA LYS A 49 -16.99 22.24 -6.79
C LYS A 49 -17.30 23.55 -7.51
N ILE A 50 -18.27 23.54 -8.43
CA ILE A 50 -18.67 24.74 -9.17
C ILE A 50 -19.64 25.57 -8.32
N ILE A 51 -19.38 26.88 -8.26
CA ILE A 51 -20.26 27.80 -7.54
C ILE A 51 -21.68 27.80 -8.14
N PRO A 52 -22.74 27.79 -7.30
CA PRO A 52 -24.13 27.75 -7.77
C PRO A 52 -24.50 28.89 -8.73
N THR A 53 -23.84 30.03 -8.63
CA THR A 53 -24.04 31.20 -9.48
C THR A 53 -23.68 30.96 -10.95
N ILE A 54 -22.73 30.06 -11.24
CA ILE A 54 -22.40 29.66 -12.62
C ILE A 54 -23.39 28.62 -13.11
N LEU A 55 -23.71 27.64 -12.26
CA LEU A 55 -24.66 26.58 -12.58
C LEU A 55 -26.04 27.15 -12.95
N SER A 56 -26.48 28.22 -12.28
CA SER A 56 -27.76 28.87 -12.60
C SER A 56 -27.79 29.60 -13.94
N ARG A 57 -26.63 29.85 -14.55
CA ARG A 57 -26.46 30.59 -15.82
C ARG A 57 -26.04 29.68 -16.98
N CYS A 58 -25.87 28.39 -16.73
CA CYS A 58 -25.46 27.40 -17.73
C CYS A 58 -26.56 26.37 -17.95
N GLN A 59 -26.70 25.89 -19.18
CA GLN A 59 -27.47 24.67 -19.44
C GLN A 59 -26.61 23.47 -19.05
N ILE A 60 -27.14 22.64 -18.16
CA ILE A 60 -26.40 21.51 -17.60
C ILE A 60 -26.74 20.24 -18.38
N PHE A 61 -25.71 19.58 -18.89
CA PHE A 61 -25.80 18.25 -19.48
C PHE A 61 -24.97 17.30 -18.61
N ASP A 62 -25.66 16.42 -17.88
CA ASP A 62 -25.01 15.41 -17.05
C ASP A 62 -24.79 14.12 -17.88
N PHE A 63 -23.55 13.82 -18.21
CA PHE A 63 -23.18 12.58 -18.90
C PHE A 63 -23.08 11.43 -17.89
N LYS A 64 -23.77 10.33 -18.16
CA LYS A 64 -23.66 9.10 -17.37
C LYS A 64 -22.50 8.25 -17.90
N ARG A 65 -21.99 7.36 -17.05
CA ARG A 65 -21.04 6.33 -17.47
C ARG A 65 -21.68 5.45 -18.55
N ILE A 66 -20.89 5.10 -19.57
CA ILE A 66 -21.33 4.20 -20.63
C ILE A 66 -21.38 2.79 -20.05
N THR A 67 -22.45 2.05 -20.36
CA THR A 67 -22.57 0.67 -19.88
C THR A 67 -21.52 -0.22 -20.55
N VAL A 68 -21.11 -1.30 -19.88
CA VAL A 68 -20.14 -2.25 -20.46
C VAL A 68 -20.66 -2.85 -21.77
N PHE A 69 -21.98 -3.07 -21.87
CA PHE A 69 -22.62 -3.59 -23.07
C PHE A 69 -22.57 -2.60 -24.24
N ASP A 70 -22.89 -1.32 -24.01
CA ASP A 70 -22.84 -0.29 -25.05
C ASP A 70 -21.40 -0.05 -25.53
N ALA A 71 -20.44 0.01 -24.59
CA ALA A 71 -19.03 0.17 -24.91
C ALA A 71 -18.52 -1.01 -25.75
N LYS A 72 -18.88 -2.24 -25.41
CA LYS A 72 -18.54 -3.45 -26.19
C LYS A 72 -19.12 -3.39 -27.60
N ASN A 73 -20.40 -3.04 -27.76
CA ASN A 73 -21.03 -2.93 -29.08
C ASN A 73 -20.35 -1.87 -29.95
N TYR A 74 -20.00 -0.73 -29.34
CA TYR A 74 -19.28 0.33 -30.03
C TYR A 74 -17.85 -0.09 -30.44
N LEU A 75 -17.13 -0.81 -29.57
CA LEU A 75 -15.83 -1.40 -29.92
C LEU A 75 -15.95 -2.42 -31.06
N LYS A 76 -17.04 -3.18 -31.12
CA LYS A 76 -17.31 -4.14 -32.20
C LYS A 76 -17.49 -3.44 -33.54
N GLU A 77 -18.22 -2.33 -33.57
CA GLU A 77 -18.35 -1.50 -34.77
C GLU A 77 -16.99 -0.98 -35.24
N ILE A 78 -16.16 -0.48 -34.33
CA ILE A 78 -14.81 0.02 -34.64
C ILE A 78 -13.89 -1.09 -35.13
N ALA A 79 -13.91 -2.26 -34.49
CA ALA A 79 -13.13 -3.42 -34.93
C ALA A 79 -13.48 -3.81 -36.38
N THR A 80 -14.76 -3.71 -36.74
CA THR A 80 -15.22 -3.99 -38.11
C THR A 80 -14.74 -2.93 -39.11
N GLN A 81 -14.71 -1.65 -38.71
CA GLN A 81 -14.20 -0.55 -39.54
C GLN A 81 -12.69 -0.63 -39.77
N GLU A 82 -11.94 -1.05 -38.75
CA GLU A 82 -10.47 -1.19 -38.79
C GLU A 82 -10.00 -2.56 -39.33
N ASN A 83 -10.93 -3.43 -39.80
CA ASN A 83 -10.65 -4.78 -40.27
C ASN A 83 -9.91 -5.68 -39.25
N VAL A 84 -10.26 -5.56 -37.97
CA VAL A 84 -9.75 -6.40 -36.88
C VAL A 84 -10.78 -7.47 -36.54
N ASN A 85 -10.38 -8.74 -36.60
CA ASN A 85 -11.20 -9.86 -36.14
C ASN A 85 -11.13 -9.93 -34.61
N ALA A 86 -12.18 -9.48 -33.93
CA ALA A 86 -12.22 -9.44 -32.47
C ALA A 86 -13.28 -10.38 -31.88
N GLU A 87 -12.86 -11.20 -30.93
CA GLU A 87 -13.76 -12.06 -30.15
C GLU A 87 -14.67 -11.22 -29.24
N ASP A 88 -15.91 -11.66 -29.09
CA ASP A 88 -16.93 -10.96 -28.30
C ASP A 88 -16.53 -10.83 -26.81
N ASP A 89 -15.92 -11.88 -26.26
CA ASP A 89 -15.39 -11.91 -24.89
C ASP A 89 -14.16 -10.99 -24.72
N ALA A 90 -13.33 -10.86 -25.76
CA ALA A 90 -12.16 -9.99 -25.76
C ALA A 90 -12.56 -8.51 -25.67
N LEU A 91 -13.55 -8.09 -26.46
CA LEU A 91 -14.12 -6.74 -26.42
C LEU A 91 -14.81 -6.44 -25.08
N HIS A 92 -15.45 -7.46 -24.50
CA HIS A 92 -16.10 -7.33 -23.19
C HIS A 92 -15.08 -7.05 -22.08
N ILE A 93 -13.94 -7.74 -22.06
CA ILE A 93 -12.86 -7.50 -21.08
C ILE A 93 -12.34 -6.07 -21.19
N ILE A 94 -12.14 -5.57 -22.41
CA ILE A 94 -11.70 -4.19 -22.65
C ILE A 94 -12.72 -3.18 -22.12
N ALA A 95 -14.01 -3.40 -22.44
CA ALA A 95 -15.10 -2.55 -21.99
C ALA A 95 -15.22 -2.53 -20.45
N GLN A 96 -15.08 -3.70 -19.80
CA GLN A 96 -15.10 -3.81 -18.35
C GLN A 96 -13.90 -3.09 -17.71
N LYS A 97 -12.70 -3.21 -18.32
CA LYS A 97 -11.50 -2.55 -17.81
C LYS A 97 -11.56 -1.03 -17.91
N ALA A 98 -12.32 -0.50 -18.85
CA ALA A 98 -12.47 0.92 -19.09
C ALA A 98 -13.45 1.64 -18.12
N ASP A 99 -14.18 0.91 -17.27
CA ASP A 99 -15.07 1.46 -16.22
C ASP A 99 -16.03 2.58 -16.72
N GLY A 100 -16.53 2.41 -17.94
CA GLY A 100 -17.46 3.36 -18.59
C GLY A 100 -16.82 4.59 -19.24
N ALA A 101 -15.49 4.68 -19.26
CA ALA A 101 -14.74 5.71 -19.99
C ALA A 101 -14.37 5.22 -21.41
N MET A 102 -15.13 5.65 -22.42
CA MET A 102 -14.91 5.18 -23.81
C MET A 102 -13.51 5.52 -24.35
N ARG A 103 -12.92 6.63 -23.93
CA ARG A 103 -11.56 7.01 -24.32
C ARG A 103 -10.54 5.97 -23.84
N ASP A 104 -10.71 5.46 -22.63
CA ASP A 104 -9.81 4.44 -22.06
C ASP A 104 -10.04 3.10 -22.77
N ALA A 105 -11.29 2.75 -23.06
CA ALA A 105 -11.63 1.56 -23.86
C ALA A 105 -10.95 1.57 -25.24
N LEU A 106 -11.00 2.69 -25.97
CA LEU A 106 -10.34 2.84 -27.27
C LEU A 106 -8.81 2.78 -27.13
N SER A 107 -8.25 3.48 -26.14
CA SER A 107 -6.81 3.47 -25.90
C SER A 107 -6.29 2.07 -25.57
N ILE A 108 -7.08 1.29 -24.82
CA ILE A 108 -6.79 -0.11 -24.54
C ILE A 108 -6.91 -0.95 -25.81
N PHE A 109 -7.99 -0.79 -26.56
CA PHE A 109 -8.22 -1.51 -27.81
C PHE A 109 -7.05 -1.33 -28.78
N ASP A 110 -6.67 -0.08 -29.07
CA ASP A 110 -5.55 0.26 -29.95
C ASP A 110 -4.24 -0.37 -29.48
N ARG A 111 -4.00 -0.36 -28.17
CA ARG A 111 -2.81 -0.98 -27.56
C ARG A 111 -2.79 -2.48 -27.77
N VAL A 112 -3.92 -3.18 -27.55
CA VAL A 112 -3.94 -4.65 -27.69
C VAL A 112 -3.88 -5.06 -29.17
N VAL A 113 -4.56 -4.34 -30.06
CA VAL A 113 -4.46 -4.55 -31.52
C VAL A 113 -3.03 -4.36 -32.01
N SER A 114 -2.32 -3.35 -31.51
CA SER A 114 -0.90 -3.13 -31.86
C SER A 114 0.01 -4.30 -31.46
N PHE A 115 -0.34 -5.06 -30.43
CA PHE A 115 0.42 -6.23 -29.97
C PHE A 115 -0.02 -7.55 -30.61
N SER A 116 -1.33 -7.72 -30.84
CA SER A 116 -1.92 -9.00 -31.28
C SER A 116 -2.13 -9.06 -32.80
N GLY A 117 -2.01 -7.92 -33.49
CA GLY A 117 -2.28 -7.79 -34.92
C GLY A 117 -3.78 -7.77 -35.21
N ALA A 118 -4.16 -8.40 -36.33
CA ALA A 118 -5.54 -8.41 -36.82
C ALA A 118 -6.47 -9.40 -36.08
N GLU A 119 -5.93 -10.25 -35.20
CA GLU A 119 -6.68 -11.27 -34.46
C GLU A 119 -6.67 -10.92 -32.96
N LEU A 120 -7.79 -10.41 -32.47
CA LEU A 120 -7.97 -10.03 -31.07
C LEU A 120 -8.69 -11.15 -30.31
N THR A 121 -7.89 -12.08 -29.78
CA THR A 121 -8.39 -13.19 -28.96
C THR A 121 -8.48 -12.81 -27.48
N ARG A 122 -9.34 -13.52 -26.75
CA ARG A 122 -9.53 -13.36 -25.30
C ARG A 122 -8.24 -13.52 -24.51
N GLN A 123 -7.43 -14.52 -24.85
CA GLN A 123 -6.16 -14.78 -24.16
C GLN A 123 -5.16 -13.64 -24.39
N ALA A 124 -5.05 -13.15 -25.63
CA ALA A 124 -4.14 -12.05 -25.96
C ALA A 124 -4.50 -10.76 -25.20
N VAL A 125 -5.80 -10.44 -25.06
CA VAL A 125 -6.28 -9.30 -24.26
C VAL A 125 -5.95 -9.46 -22.78
N THR A 126 -6.24 -10.62 -22.20
CA THR A 126 -5.98 -10.96 -20.79
C THR A 126 -4.48 -10.83 -20.45
N GLU A 127 -3.60 -11.35 -21.31
CA GLU A 127 -2.15 -11.26 -21.16
C GLU A 127 -1.63 -9.82 -21.31
N ASN A 128 -2.09 -9.08 -22.31
CA ASN A 128 -1.65 -7.69 -22.52
C ASN A 128 -2.13 -6.74 -21.41
N LEU A 129 -3.36 -6.91 -20.95
CA LEU A 129 -3.94 -6.07 -19.90
C LEU A 129 -3.49 -6.50 -18.50
N ASN A 130 -2.78 -7.63 -18.38
CA ASN A 130 -2.43 -8.24 -17.11
C ASN A 130 -3.66 -8.37 -16.19
N VAL A 131 -4.79 -8.75 -16.80
CA VAL A 131 -6.06 -9.03 -16.11
C VAL A 131 -6.19 -10.55 -16.00
N LEU A 132 -6.69 -11.05 -14.88
CA LEU A 132 -6.89 -12.48 -14.72
C LEU A 132 -8.19 -12.92 -15.39
N ASP A 133 -8.13 -14.05 -16.07
CA ASP A 133 -9.30 -14.71 -16.62
C ASP A 133 -10.24 -15.17 -15.50
N TYR A 134 -11.56 -15.05 -15.70
CA TYR A 134 -12.55 -15.62 -14.80
C TYR A 134 -12.33 -17.12 -14.55
N GLU A 135 -11.77 -17.86 -15.51
CA GLU A 135 -11.48 -19.29 -15.36
C GLU A 135 -10.54 -19.56 -14.19
N VAL A 136 -9.55 -18.69 -13.99
CA VAL A 136 -8.63 -18.78 -12.86
C VAL A 136 -9.38 -18.69 -11.55
N TYR A 137 -10.38 -17.80 -11.44
CA TYR A 137 -11.18 -17.67 -10.22
C TYR A 137 -12.13 -18.86 -10.02
N PHE A 138 -12.71 -19.40 -11.09
CA PHE A 138 -13.52 -20.62 -11.01
C PHE A 138 -12.68 -21.80 -10.49
N ASP A 139 -11.50 -22.02 -11.06
CA ASP A 139 -10.60 -23.11 -10.68
C ASP A 139 -10.10 -22.94 -9.24
N MET A 140 -9.66 -21.72 -8.88
CA MET A 140 -9.26 -21.41 -7.50
C MET A 140 -10.40 -21.70 -6.52
N THR A 141 -11.64 -21.26 -6.82
CA THR A 141 -12.81 -21.50 -5.97
C THR A 141 -13.13 -22.98 -5.84
N GLN A 142 -12.99 -23.77 -6.91
CA GLN A 142 -13.17 -25.22 -6.87
C GLN A 142 -12.17 -25.87 -5.89
N LEU A 143 -10.89 -25.51 -5.98
CA LEU A 143 -9.86 -26.03 -5.06
C LEU A 143 -10.10 -25.62 -3.61
N LEU A 144 -10.62 -24.40 -3.39
CA LEU A 144 -11.01 -23.91 -2.06
C LEU A 144 -12.17 -24.72 -1.48
N LEU A 145 -13.20 -25.04 -2.28
CA LEU A 145 -14.34 -25.87 -1.87
C LEU A 145 -13.94 -27.32 -1.59
N GLU A 146 -12.98 -27.86 -2.34
CA GLU A 146 -12.41 -29.20 -2.14
C GLU A 146 -11.40 -29.25 -0.98
N ASN A 147 -11.12 -28.12 -0.33
CA ASN A 147 -10.15 -27.96 0.76
C ASN A 147 -8.70 -28.37 0.38
N LYS A 148 -8.29 -28.23 -0.89
CA LYS A 148 -6.98 -28.65 -1.40
C LYS A 148 -5.91 -27.56 -1.28
N ILE A 149 -5.50 -27.26 -0.05
CA ILE A 149 -4.54 -26.17 0.26
C ILE A 149 -3.24 -26.22 -0.59
N PRO A 150 -2.56 -27.36 -0.78
CA PRO A 150 -1.32 -27.38 -1.57
C PRO A 150 -1.53 -26.93 -3.02
N GLU A 151 -2.62 -27.38 -3.66
CA GLU A 151 -2.95 -27.02 -5.04
C GLU A 151 -3.31 -25.55 -5.16
N VAL A 152 -4.06 -25.00 -4.19
CA VAL A 152 -4.37 -23.56 -4.08
C VAL A 152 -3.09 -22.71 -4.06
N LEU A 153 -2.09 -23.11 -3.28
CA LEU A 153 -0.81 -22.39 -3.18
C LEU A 153 0.03 -22.51 -4.46
N LEU A 154 0.00 -23.67 -5.13
CA LEU A 154 0.68 -23.87 -6.41
C LEU A 154 0.04 -23.05 -7.53
N GLN A 155 -1.29 -23.00 -7.58
CA GLN A 155 -2.03 -22.19 -8.55
C GLN A 155 -1.76 -20.70 -8.32
N PHE A 156 -1.78 -20.24 -7.06
CA PHE A 156 -1.41 -18.87 -6.72
C PHE A 156 0.03 -18.53 -7.12
N ASN A 157 1.00 -19.43 -6.91
CA ASN A 157 2.37 -19.21 -7.35
C ASN A 157 2.48 -19.11 -8.88
N THR A 158 1.70 -19.90 -9.61
CA THR A 158 1.63 -19.85 -11.09
C THR A 158 1.14 -18.49 -11.56
N ILE A 159 0.12 -17.93 -10.89
CA ILE A 159 -0.41 -16.59 -11.16
C ILE A 159 0.69 -15.53 -10.96
N LEU A 160 1.41 -15.56 -9.84
CA LEU A 160 2.50 -14.61 -9.60
C LEU A 160 3.64 -14.74 -10.60
N THR A 161 3.97 -15.97 -11.01
CA THR A 161 5.04 -16.23 -11.98
C THR A 161 4.71 -15.68 -13.36
N LYS A 162 3.43 -15.62 -13.74
CA LYS A 162 2.95 -14.97 -14.96
C LYS A 162 3.00 -13.43 -14.91
N GLY A 163 3.36 -12.83 -13.77
CA GLY A 163 3.49 -11.38 -13.62
C GLY A 163 2.24 -10.66 -13.12
N PHE A 164 1.22 -11.41 -12.70
CA PHE A 164 0.02 -10.82 -12.09
C PHE A 164 0.30 -10.34 -10.67
N ASP A 165 -0.36 -9.25 -10.30
CA ASP A 165 -0.24 -8.64 -8.98
C ASP A 165 -1.18 -9.32 -7.95
N ALA A 166 -0.65 -9.61 -6.76
CA ALA A 166 -1.38 -10.35 -5.73
C ALA A 166 -2.56 -9.56 -5.13
N HIS A 167 -2.49 -8.22 -5.13
CA HIS A 167 -3.59 -7.36 -4.67
C HIS A 167 -4.77 -7.45 -5.66
N HIS A 168 -4.47 -7.33 -6.96
CA HIS A 168 -5.47 -7.47 -8.01
C HIS A 168 -6.12 -8.86 -7.99
N PHE A 169 -5.32 -9.91 -7.72
CA PHE A 169 -5.85 -11.26 -7.54
C PHE A 169 -6.87 -11.32 -6.39
N ILE A 170 -6.54 -10.83 -5.20
CA ILE A 170 -7.46 -10.86 -4.05
C ILE A 170 -8.72 -10.02 -4.27
N ALA A 171 -8.59 -8.81 -4.83
CA ALA A 171 -9.73 -7.97 -5.15
C ALA A 171 -10.67 -8.63 -6.17
N GLY A 172 -10.10 -9.26 -7.22
CA GLY A 172 -10.87 -10.01 -8.19
C GLY A 172 -11.54 -11.26 -7.61
N LEU A 173 -10.85 -11.97 -6.69
CA LEU A 173 -11.42 -13.11 -5.97
C LEU A 173 -12.60 -12.70 -5.08
N ALA A 174 -12.51 -11.54 -4.41
CA ALA A 174 -13.62 -10.98 -3.64
C ALA A 174 -14.82 -10.64 -4.53
N SER A 175 -14.59 -10.03 -5.70
CA SER A 175 -15.63 -9.76 -6.69
C SER A 175 -16.27 -11.06 -7.19
N HIS A 176 -15.45 -12.08 -7.48
CA HIS A 176 -15.94 -13.38 -7.93
C HIS A 176 -16.85 -14.05 -6.88
N PHE A 177 -16.50 -14.01 -5.58
CA PHE A 177 -17.39 -14.53 -4.53
C PHE A 177 -18.69 -13.74 -4.40
N ARG A 178 -18.65 -12.40 -4.58
CA ARG A 178 -19.86 -11.57 -4.66
C ARG A 178 -20.73 -12.02 -5.84
N ASP A 179 -20.14 -12.22 -7.01
CA ASP A 179 -20.86 -12.60 -8.21
C ASP A 179 -21.48 -14.02 -8.08
N LEU A 180 -20.78 -14.95 -7.43
CA LEU A 180 -21.35 -16.26 -7.06
C LEU A 180 -22.51 -16.14 -6.08
N LEU A 181 -22.44 -15.22 -5.12
CA LEU A 181 -23.52 -14.98 -4.17
C LEU A 181 -24.76 -14.41 -4.87
N VAL A 182 -24.56 -13.47 -5.80
CA VAL A 182 -25.61 -12.90 -6.64
C VAL A 182 -26.16 -13.95 -7.62
N ALA A 183 -25.34 -14.86 -8.13
CA ALA A 183 -25.77 -15.92 -9.05
C ALA A 183 -26.55 -17.06 -8.37
N LYS A 184 -26.75 -17.03 -7.05
CA LYS A 184 -27.54 -18.07 -6.35
C LYS A 184 -29.02 -18.01 -6.67
N ASP A 185 -29.57 -16.80 -6.85
CA ASP A 185 -30.95 -16.61 -7.26
C ASP A 185 -31.00 -16.38 -8.78
N LYS A 186 -31.96 -17.05 -9.44
CA LYS A 186 -32.11 -16.98 -10.90
C LYS A 186 -32.51 -15.58 -11.36
N ALA A 187 -33.25 -14.84 -10.53
CA ALA A 187 -33.67 -13.48 -10.84
C ALA A 187 -32.49 -12.49 -10.87
N THR A 188 -31.46 -12.71 -10.05
CA THR A 188 -30.33 -11.79 -9.89
C THR A 188 -29.19 -12.06 -10.87
N ILE A 189 -29.22 -13.15 -11.64
CA ILE A 189 -28.22 -13.47 -12.67
C ILE A 189 -28.21 -12.43 -13.81
N GLU A 190 -29.36 -11.80 -14.10
CA GLU A 190 -29.43 -10.74 -15.11
C GLU A 190 -28.64 -9.48 -14.72
N LEU A 191 -28.38 -9.29 -13.42
CA LEU A 191 -27.57 -8.18 -12.90
C LEU A 191 -26.07 -8.36 -13.16
N LEU A 192 -25.63 -9.58 -13.50
CA LEU A 192 -24.22 -9.84 -13.81
C LEU A 192 -23.92 -9.35 -15.22
N GLU A 193 -23.06 -8.34 -15.29
CA GLU A 193 -22.50 -7.80 -16.54
C GLU A 193 -21.38 -8.72 -17.08
N VAL A 194 -21.68 -10.01 -17.27
CA VAL A 194 -20.74 -11.01 -17.81
C VAL A 194 -21.36 -11.71 -19.03
N GLY A 195 -20.51 -12.29 -19.89
CA GLY A 195 -20.96 -13.03 -21.06
C GLY A 195 -21.86 -14.24 -20.72
N ASP A 196 -22.67 -14.70 -21.68
CA ASP A 196 -23.67 -15.75 -21.46
C ASP A 196 -23.07 -17.10 -21.00
N ASN A 197 -21.88 -17.44 -21.50
CA ASN A 197 -21.15 -18.63 -21.06
C ASN A 197 -20.69 -18.51 -19.60
N ALA A 198 -20.20 -17.33 -19.21
CA ALA A 198 -19.81 -17.06 -17.84
C ALA A 198 -21.02 -17.14 -16.90
N LYS A 199 -22.18 -16.58 -17.28
CA LYS A 199 -23.42 -16.66 -16.48
C LYS A 199 -23.81 -18.10 -16.13
N LYS A 200 -23.71 -19.04 -17.09
CA LYS A 200 -23.96 -20.47 -16.84
C LYS A 200 -23.00 -21.06 -15.82
N ARG A 201 -21.70 -20.81 -15.97
CA ARG A 201 -20.68 -21.28 -15.02
C ARG A 201 -20.85 -20.70 -13.62
N TYR A 202 -21.22 -19.43 -13.51
CA TYR A 202 -21.55 -18.79 -12.23
C TYR A 202 -22.75 -19.48 -11.55
N LEU A 203 -23.79 -19.85 -12.30
CA LEU A 203 -24.95 -20.57 -11.77
C LEU A 203 -24.55 -21.97 -11.27
N GLU A 204 -23.74 -22.71 -12.02
CA GLU A 204 -23.27 -24.04 -11.64
C GLU A 204 -22.42 -24.01 -10.36
N GLN A 205 -21.42 -23.12 -10.30
CA GLN A 205 -20.56 -23.02 -9.13
C GLN A 205 -21.27 -22.39 -7.91
N SER A 206 -22.25 -21.49 -8.13
CA SER A 206 -23.03 -20.91 -7.02
C SER A 206 -23.88 -21.97 -6.31
N GLN A 207 -24.29 -23.03 -6.99
CA GLN A 207 -25.00 -24.15 -6.38
C GLN A 207 -24.07 -25.02 -5.51
N ALA A 208 -22.83 -25.24 -5.95
CA ALA A 208 -21.83 -25.98 -5.19
C ALA A 208 -21.34 -25.23 -3.94
N ALA A 209 -21.21 -23.90 -4.01
CA ALA A 209 -20.76 -23.07 -2.90
C ALA A 209 -21.89 -22.81 -1.89
N THR A 210 -21.68 -23.09 -0.60
CA THR A 210 -22.69 -22.76 0.43
C THR A 210 -22.76 -21.26 0.71
N MET A 211 -23.94 -20.75 1.12
CA MET A 211 -24.09 -19.32 1.44
C MET A 211 -23.18 -18.90 2.61
N GLN A 212 -22.99 -19.77 3.60
CA GLN A 212 -22.07 -19.52 4.72
C GLN A 212 -20.61 -19.44 4.27
N PHE A 213 -20.20 -20.27 3.30
CA PHE A 213 -18.86 -20.19 2.71
C PHE A 213 -18.67 -18.85 2.01
N LEU A 214 -19.57 -18.46 1.11
CA LEU A 214 -19.47 -17.23 0.33
C LEU A 214 -19.38 -15.98 1.23
N LEU A 215 -20.23 -15.87 2.25
CA LEU A 215 -20.19 -14.74 3.18
C LEU A 215 -18.86 -14.65 3.94
N LYS A 216 -18.37 -15.77 4.48
CA LYS A 216 -17.06 -15.82 5.16
C LYS A 216 -15.90 -15.56 4.19
N ALA A 217 -16.03 -16.01 2.95
CA ALA A 217 -15.01 -15.85 1.93
C ALA A 217 -14.87 -14.39 1.49
N ILE A 218 -15.98 -13.70 1.26
CA ILE A 218 -16.02 -12.26 0.99
C ILE A 218 -15.40 -11.47 2.15
N ASP A 219 -15.79 -11.78 3.38
CA ASP A 219 -15.28 -11.10 4.57
C ASP A 219 -13.75 -11.24 4.67
N LYS A 220 -13.23 -12.47 4.55
CA LYS A 220 -11.77 -12.73 4.57
C LYS A 220 -11.01 -12.09 3.42
N ALA A 221 -11.58 -12.10 2.21
CA ALA A 221 -10.94 -11.49 1.05
C ALA A 221 -10.86 -9.96 1.19
N ASN A 222 -11.93 -9.31 1.65
CA ASN A 222 -11.95 -7.87 1.94
C ASN A 222 -10.99 -7.49 3.08
N ASP A 223 -10.94 -8.31 4.12
CA ASP A 223 -9.99 -8.13 5.24
C ASP A 223 -8.54 -8.19 4.75
N CYS A 224 -8.24 -9.12 3.85
CA CYS A 224 -6.94 -9.24 3.21
C CYS A 224 -6.63 -8.01 2.35
N ASP A 225 -7.58 -7.55 1.54
CA ASP A 225 -7.46 -6.35 0.70
C ASP A 225 -7.11 -5.11 1.53
N PHE A 226 -7.85 -4.87 2.63
CA PHE A 226 -7.59 -3.76 3.54
C PHE A 226 -6.20 -3.84 4.20
N LYS A 227 -5.80 -5.04 4.64
CA LYS A 227 -4.49 -5.29 5.28
C LYS A 227 -3.33 -5.34 4.27
N TYR A 228 -3.60 -5.49 2.99
CA TYR A 228 -2.58 -5.68 1.95
C TYR A 228 -1.60 -4.51 1.88
N LYS A 229 -2.12 -3.26 1.89
CA LYS A 229 -1.29 -2.04 1.80
C LYS A 229 -0.45 -1.78 3.05
N THR A 230 -0.86 -2.30 4.21
CA THR A 230 -0.18 -2.09 5.50
C THR A 230 0.76 -3.24 5.87
N SER A 231 0.59 -4.42 5.24
CA SER A 231 1.42 -5.60 5.50
C SER A 231 2.87 -5.42 5.03
N LYS A 232 3.81 -5.93 5.83
CA LYS A 232 5.24 -5.99 5.48
C LYS A 232 5.53 -7.11 4.46
N ASN A 233 4.75 -8.18 4.49
CA ASN A 233 4.89 -9.31 3.57
C ASN A 233 3.51 -9.58 2.94
N GLN A 234 3.32 -8.98 1.78
CA GLN A 234 2.06 -9.01 1.04
C GLN A 234 1.74 -10.41 0.50
N ARG A 235 2.76 -11.11 -0.02
CA ARG A 235 2.61 -12.48 -0.51
C ARG A 235 2.14 -13.43 0.60
N LEU A 236 2.81 -13.39 1.75
CA LEU A 236 2.44 -14.24 2.89
C LEU A 236 1.01 -13.95 3.38
N LEU A 237 0.58 -12.68 3.37
CA LEU A 237 -0.79 -12.31 3.77
C LEU A 237 -1.83 -12.97 2.88
N VAL A 238 -1.59 -12.96 1.56
CA VAL A 238 -2.49 -13.58 0.58
C VAL A 238 -2.48 -15.10 0.72
N GLU A 239 -1.30 -15.72 0.85
CA GLU A 239 -1.16 -17.17 1.07
C GLU A 239 -1.91 -17.62 2.34
N LEU A 240 -1.75 -16.90 3.45
CA LEU A 240 -2.48 -17.20 4.70
C LEU A 240 -3.99 -17.06 4.52
N THR A 241 -4.45 -16.03 3.81
CA THR A 241 -5.88 -15.84 3.54
C THR A 241 -6.43 -16.99 2.71
N LEU A 242 -5.73 -17.41 1.64
CA LEU A 242 -6.11 -18.55 0.82
C LEU A 242 -6.18 -19.86 1.62
N MET A 243 -5.21 -20.11 2.50
CA MET A 243 -5.23 -21.27 3.39
C MET A 243 -6.44 -21.25 4.34
N GLN A 244 -6.79 -20.08 4.88
CA GLN A 244 -7.97 -19.92 5.74
C GLN A 244 -9.27 -20.10 4.95
N LEU A 245 -9.35 -19.59 3.72
CA LEU A 245 -10.51 -19.76 2.84
C LEU A 245 -10.76 -21.25 2.56
N ALA A 246 -9.71 -21.99 2.21
CA ALA A 246 -9.74 -23.45 1.99
C ALA A 246 -10.05 -24.26 3.26
N SER A 247 -10.08 -23.61 4.43
CA SER A 247 -10.37 -24.26 5.72
C SER A 247 -11.79 -23.94 6.23
N ILE A 248 -12.57 -23.12 5.52
CA ILE A 248 -13.91 -22.70 5.95
C ILE A 248 -14.90 -23.87 5.99
N THR A 249 -14.83 -24.76 4.99
CA THR A 249 -15.75 -25.89 4.85
C THR A 249 -15.27 -27.15 5.54
N PHE A 250 -14.11 -27.11 6.20
CA PHE A 250 -13.53 -28.25 6.88
C PHE A 250 -14.15 -28.43 8.27
N ASP A 251 -14.88 -29.52 8.45
CA ASP A 251 -15.61 -29.89 9.67
C ASP A 251 -14.68 -30.51 10.75
N GLY A 252 -13.48 -29.95 10.90
CA GLY A 252 -12.55 -30.31 11.98
C GLY A 252 -13.05 -29.71 13.29
N GLU A 253 -13.21 -30.55 14.31
CA GLU A 253 -13.82 -30.24 15.62
C GLU A 253 -13.88 -28.76 15.98
N LYS A 254 -15.11 -28.23 16.03
CA LYS A 254 -15.53 -26.90 16.53
C LYS A 254 -14.50 -26.25 17.46
N LYS A 255 -13.56 -25.51 16.90
CA LYS A 255 -12.97 -24.36 17.56
C LYS A 255 -13.35 -23.15 16.75
N ASN A 256 -14.19 -22.32 17.36
CA ASN A 256 -14.58 -20.99 16.92
C ASN A 256 -13.35 -20.08 16.86
N ASP A 257 -12.40 -20.39 16.00
CA ASP A 257 -11.23 -19.57 15.78
C ASP A 257 -11.36 -18.93 14.40
N LYS A 258 -11.41 -17.60 14.37
CA LYS A 258 -11.64 -16.82 13.14
C LYS A 258 -10.60 -17.11 12.06
N ASN A 259 -9.46 -17.70 12.41
CA ASN A 259 -8.29 -17.90 11.56
C ASN A 259 -7.82 -19.37 11.46
N PHE A 260 -8.72 -20.34 11.61
CA PHE A 260 -8.36 -21.76 11.51
C PHE A 260 -7.76 -22.11 10.13
N ILE A 261 -6.72 -22.95 10.14
CA ILE A 261 -6.03 -23.47 8.95
C ILE A 261 -5.86 -24.98 9.14
N ILE A 262 -6.21 -25.78 8.10
CA ILE A 262 -6.06 -27.24 8.14
C ILE A 262 -4.57 -27.60 8.34
N PRO A 263 -4.24 -28.44 9.35
CA PRO A 263 -2.87 -28.87 9.59
C PRO A 263 -2.26 -29.63 8.40
N SER A 264 -0.97 -29.41 8.13
CA SER A 264 -0.23 -30.02 7.01
C SER A 264 -0.21 -31.57 7.04
N ASN A 265 -0.46 -32.19 8.19
CA ASN A 265 -0.54 -33.65 8.31
C ASN A 265 -1.72 -34.26 7.53
N PHE A 266 -2.80 -33.51 7.28
CA PHE A 266 -3.94 -33.99 6.48
C PHE A 266 -3.59 -34.19 5.00
N PHE A 267 -2.58 -33.49 4.49
CA PHE A 267 -2.18 -33.54 3.07
C PHE A 267 -1.05 -34.53 2.78
N LYS A 268 -0.44 -35.14 3.81
CA LYS A 268 0.67 -36.11 3.63
C LYS A 268 0.22 -37.47 3.10
N ALA A 269 -1.07 -37.80 3.17
CA ALA A 269 -1.57 -39.12 2.75
C ALA A 269 -1.61 -39.32 1.23
N THR A 270 -1.64 -38.25 0.43
CA THR A 270 -1.79 -38.34 -1.04
C THR A 270 -0.45 -38.64 -1.73
N ILE A 271 0.68 -38.19 -1.19
CA ILE A 271 2.02 -38.33 -1.82
C ILE A 271 2.55 -39.78 -1.73
N ILE A 272 2.03 -40.59 -0.81
CA ILE A 272 2.56 -41.95 -0.56
C ILE A 272 1.98 -42.98 -1.55
N LYS A 273 0.81 -42.73 -2.17
CA LYS A 273 0.18 -43.72 -3.07
C LYS A 273 0.82 -43.81 -4.46
N GLU A 274 1.36 -42.72 -5.01
CA GLU A 274 1.93 -42.75 -6.38
C GLU A 274 3.38 -43.26 -6.47
N ARG A 275 4.06 -43.53 -5.36
CA ARG A 275 5.46 -44.02 -5.36
C ARG A 275 5.63 -45.52 -5.14
N ILE A 276 4.56 -46.29 -4.94
CA ILE A 276 4.68 -47.73 -4.61
C ILE A 276 4.47 -48.65 -5.82
N ASP A 277 3.86 -48.19 -6.92
CA ASP A 277 3.47 -49.09 -8.02
C ASP A 277 4.44 -49.18 -9.20
N VAL A 278 5.67 -48.66 -9.09
CA VAL A 278 6.70 -48.86 -10.12
C VAL A 278 8.04 -49.25 -9.50
N ALA A 279 8.11 -50.48 -8.96
CA ALA A 279 9.32 -51.29 -8.93
C ALA A 279 9.06 -52.64 -8.24
N GLN A 280 8.38 -53.56 -8.93
CA GLN A 280 8.52 -54.98 -8.64
C GLN A 280 8.63 -55.75 -9.95
N GLU A 281 9.87 -56.09 -10.33
CA GLU A 281 10.18 -57.36 -10.98
C GLU A 281 11.69 -57.65 -10.87
N THR A 282 12.01 -58.65 -10.02
CA THR A 282 13.04 -59.72 -10.15
C THR A 282 14.52 -59.33 -10.39
N ILE A 283 15.58 -59.93 -9.81
CA ILE A 283 15.94 -61.33 -9.56
C ILE A 283 17.01 -61.42 -8.43
N ALA A 284 16.89 -62.51 -7.65
CA ALA A 284 17.78 -63.16 -6.68
C ALA A 284 19.31 -62.91 -6.67
N LYS A 285 19.92 -62.87 -5.47
CA LYS A 285 20.62 -64.01 -4.81
C LYS A 285 21.22 -63.61 -3.44
N SER A 286 21.25 -64.63 -2.57
CA SER A 286 21.92 -64.88 -1.28
C SER A 286 23.28 -64.18 -1.04
N ASP A 287 23.81 -63.93 0.16
CA ASP A 287 23.91 -64.79 1.35
C ASP A 287 24.16 -64.00 2.67
N THR A 288 23.55 -64.52 3.73
CA THR A 288 23.98 -64.74 5.14
C THR A 288 25.12 -63.96 5.88
N ILE A 289 24.77 -63.62 7.13
CA ILE A 289 25.54 -63.67 8.41
C ILE A 289 26.07 -62.35 9.02
N THR A 290 25.25 -61.82 9.94
CA THR A 290 25.52 -61.49 11.36
C THR A 290 26.91 -61.03 11.82
N LYS A 291 26.98 -59.85 12.48
CA LYS A 291 27.30 -59.70 13.93
C LYS A 291 27.24 -58.24 14.43
N ASN A 292 26.36 -58.03 15.41
CA ASN A 292 26.57 -57.48 16.76
C ASN A 292 27.43 -56.23 17.06
N TYR A 293 26.76 -55.31 17.79
CA TYR A 293 27.19 -54.31 18.80
C TYR A 293 28.26 -53.28 18.36
N GLU A 294 28.16 -51.97 18.62
CA GLU A 294 28.01 -51.31 19.93
C GLU A 294 27.84 -49.78 19.72
N GLN A 295 27.08 -49.09 20.58
CA GLN A 295 27.24 -47.64 20.78
C GLN A 295 28.58 -47.38 21.48
N PRO A 296 29.32 -46.29 21.19
CA PRO A 296 29.21 -45.14 22.10
C PRO A 296 29.56 -43.73 21.54
N SER A 297 28.93 -42.76 22.21
CA SER A 297 29.50 -41.48 22.69
C SER A 297 29.73 -40.26 21.76
N LYS A 298 29.15 -39.15 22.25
CA LYS A 298 29.32 -37.76 21.83
C LYS A 298 30.78 -37.28 21.99
N PRO A 299 31.29 -36.44 21.07
CA PRO A 299 32.44 -35.59 21.35
C PRO A 299 32.04 -34.19 21.84
N LYS A 300 32.79 -33.71 22.84
CA LYS A 300 32.78 -32.38 23.44
C LYS A 300 33.41 -31.33 22.52
N ILE A 301 32.94 -30.09 22.68
CA ILE A 301 33.47 -28.84 22.11
C ILE A 301 34.60 -28.31 22.99
N GLN A 302 35.70 -27.84 22.37
CA GLN A 302 36.56 -26.76 22.88
C GLN A 302 37.17 -25.95 21.70
N PRO A 303 37.56 -24.69 21.93
CA PRO A 303 37.36 -23.59 20.99
C PRO A 303 38.59 -23.27 20.12
N VAL A 304 38.35 -22.81 18.89
CA VAL A 304 39.37 -22.21 18.02
C VAL A 304 39.21 -20.69 18.03
N VAL A 305 40.28 -20.03 18.46
CA VAL A 305 40.52 -18.59 18.34
C VAL A 305 40.81 -18.26 16.86
N LEU A 306 40.15 -17.25 16.31
CA LEU A 306 40.56 -16.63 15.05
C LEU A 306 40.52 -15.10 15.18
N GLU A 307 41.65 -14.52 14.82
CA GLU A 307 42.03 -13.11 14.90
C GLU A 307 41.23 -12.21 13.96
N ALA A 308 41.19 -10.93 14.35
CA ALA A 308 40.68 -9.84 13.54
C ALA A 308 41.75 -9.33 12.56
N ALA A 309 41.39 -9.18 11.27
CA ALA A 309 41.58 -7.97 10.46
C ALA A 309 41.27 -8.23 8.97
N ALA A 310 40.38 -7.44 8.38
CA ALA A 310 40.73 -6.48 7.32
C ALA A 310 39.48 -5.88 6.64
N LYS A 311 39.50 -4.55 6.51
CA LYS A 311 38.51 -3.70 5.83
C LYS A 311 38.58 -3.91 4.32
N ILE A 312 37.43 -4.04 3.66
CA ILE A 312 37.31 -3.82 2.21
C ILE A 312 36.40 -2.62 1.94
N LYS A 313 36.93 -1.73 1.10
CA LYS A 313 36.40 -0.42 0.73
C LYS A 313 35.17 -0.51 -0.19
N THR A 314 34.33 0.49 0.00
CA THR A 314 33.15 0.87 -0.76
C THR A 314 33.40 1.07 -2.25
N LYS A 315 32.48 0.58 -3.11
CA LYS A 315 32.23 1.13 -4.44
C LYS A 315 30.88 1.85 -4.44
N ARG A 316 30.94 3.16 -4.69
CA ARG A 316 29.81 4.06 -4.96
C ARG A 316 29.16 3.70 -6.30
N LYS A 317 27.82 3.67 -6.35
CA LYS A 317 27.04 4.04 -7.53
C LYS A 317 26.00 5.09 -7.12
N THR A 318 26.23 6.30 -7.63
CA THR A 318 25.26 7.32 -8.08
C THR A 318 23.88 7.37 -7.42
N SER A 319 23.68 8.37 -6.55
CA SER A 319 22.36 8.84 -6.14
C SER A 319 22.02 10.12 -6.90
N SER A 320 21.04 10.06 -7.81
CA SER A 320 20.28 11.22 -8.26
C SER A 320 18.93 10.77 -8.78
N THR A 321 17.94 10.75 -7.89
CA THR A 321 16.56 11.19 -8.18
C THR A 321 15.85 11.38 -6.84
N LEU A 322 15.53 12.64 -6.55
CA LEU A 322 14.72 13.07 -5.41
C LEU A 322 13.35 12.41 -5.45
N SER A 323 12.96 11.71 -4.38
CA SER A 323 11.58 11.31 -4.12
C SER A 323 11.17 11.89 -2.78
N LEU A 324 10.21 12.82 -2.80
CA LEU A 324 9.61 13.49 -1.65
C LEU A 324 8.67 12.58 -0.82
N LYS A 325 8.94 11.27 -0.76
CA LYS A 325 8.16 10.31 0.05
C LYS A 325 8.87 9.77 1.28
N SER A 326 10.10 10.19 1.57
CA SER A 326 10.82 9.78 2.79
C SER A 326 10.48 10.58 4.05
N ILE A 327 9.54 11.54 3.99
CA ILE A 327 9.15 12.38 5.13
C ILE A 327 7.85 11.89 5.80
N ALA A 328 7.04 11.05 5.17
CA ALA A 328 5.88 10.43 5.80
C ALA A 328 6.19 8.98 6.19
N ARG A 329 6.23 8.72 7.50
CA ARG A 329 6.46 7.41 8.18
C ARG A 329 7.91 7.12 8.55
N LYS A 330 8.43 7.89 9.50
CA LYS A 330 9.25 7.27 10.54
C LYS A 330 8.30 6.58 11.51
N LYS A 331 8.36 5.24 11.57
CA LYS A 331 7.66 4.40 12.55
C LYS A 331 7.81 5.01 13.94
N ILE A 332 6.68 5.26 14.60
CA ILE A 332 6.61 5.20 16.05
C ILE A 332 6.94 3.74 16.38
N GLU A 333 8.10 3.50 16.97
CA GLU A 333 8.34 2.25 17.68
C GLU A 333 7.35 2.27 18.85
N ASP A 334 6.34 1.39 18.82
CA ASP A 334 5.57 1.05 20.01
C ASP A 334 6.56 0.52 21.05
N THR A 335 7.01 1.44 21.89
CA THR A 335 7.79 1.13 23.08
C THR A 335 6.74 0.79 24.11
N GLU A 336 6.59 -0.49 24.46
CA GLU A 336 5.81 -0.91 25.61
C GLU A 336 6.18 -0.02 26.81
N VAL A 337 5.24 0.81 27.25
CA VAL A 337 5.42 1.65 28.44
C VAL A 337 5.24 0.74 29.65
N VAL A 338 6.33 0.10 30.07
CA VAL A 338 6.39 -0.57 31.37
C VAL A 338 6.28 0.52 32.43
N PHE A 339 5.16 0.56 33.16
CA PHE A 339 5.04 1.35 34.38
C PHE A 339 5.88 0.65 35.46
N GLU A 340 7.15 1.02 35.57
CA GLU A 340 8.00 0.63 36.70
C GLU A 340 7.53 1.43 37.95
N ASP A 341 6.99 0.75 38.95
CA ASP A 341 6.60 1.34 40.24
C ASP A 341 7.86 1.55 41.10
N PHE A 342 8.21 2.81 41.36
CA PHE A 342 9.46 3.21 42.02
C PHE A 342 9.27 3.61 43.49
N THR A 343 8.14 3.26 44.11
CA THR A 343 7.78 3.65 45.49
C THR A 343 8.83 3.27 46.56
N ASN A 344 9.67 2.26 46.31
CA ASN A 344 10.69 1.75 47.24
C ASN A 344 12.16 1.89 46.78
N MET A 345 12.47 2.82 45.86
CA MET A 345 13.82 2.95 45.27
C MET A 345 14.61 4.14 45.86
N PRO A 346 15.97 4.08 45.96
CA PRO A 346 16.80 5.13 46.58
C PRO A 346 16.59 6.54 46.01
N ARG A 347 16.68 7.53 46.90
CA ARG A 347 16.62 8.98 46.60
C ARG A 347 17.86 9.66 47.16
N THR A 348 19.05 9.24 46.71
CA THR A 348 20.29 9.86 47.18
C THR A 348 20.36 11.31 46.71
N GLU A 349 20.91 12.18 47.55
CA GLU A 349 21.24 13.54 47.14
C GLU A 349 22.33 13.48 46.07
N PHE A 350 22.21 14.33 45.05
CA PHE A 350 23.16 14.42 43.95
C PHE A 350 23.46 15.90 43.67
N THR A 351 24.63 16.16 43.08
CA THR A 351 25.04 17.53 42.78
C THR A 351 24.60 17.95 41.37
N GLU A 352 24.38 19.25 41.17
CA GLU A 352 24.05 19.81 39.84
C GLU A 352 25.16 19.51 38.81
N ILE A 353 26.42 19.44 39.26
CA ILE A 353 27.58 19.13 38.42
C ILE A 353 27.50 17.69 37.90
N GLU A 354 27.11 16.72 38.73
CA GLU A 354 26.92 15.33 38.33
C GLU A 354 25.76 15.17 37.33
N PHE A 355 24.66 15.89 37.58
CA PHE A 355 23.52 15.94 36.65
C PHE A 355 23.94 16.48 35.28
N ILE A 356 24.61 17.64 35.22
CA ILE A 356 25.05 18.24 33.95
C ILE A 356 26.04 17.32 33.22
N LYS A 357 26.90 16.61 33.96
CA LYS A 357 27.84 15.64 33.38
C LYS A 357 27.11 14.47 32.72
N LEU A 358 26.13 13.87 33.41
CA LEU A 358 25.32 12.77 32.87
C LEU A 358 24.41 13.24 31.72
N TRP A 359 23.87 14.45 31.78
CA TRP A 359 23.09 15.04 30.69
C TRP A 359 23.92 15.17 29.41
N LYS A 360 25.15 15.68 29.53
CA LYS A 360 26.11 15.77 28.41
C LYS A 360 26.52 14.38 27.91
N GLN A 361 26.68 13.40 28.79
CA GLN A 361 26.99 12.03 28.41
C GLN A 361 25.87 11.43 27.56
N HIS A 362 24.62 11.52 28.02
CA HIS A 362 23.45 11.04 27.28
C HIS A 362 23.30 11.72 25.91
N TYR A 363 23.56 13.03 25.83
CA TYR A 363 23.60 13.75 24.55
C TYR A 363 24.64 13.16 23.58
N ASN A 364 25.85 12.87 24.06
CA ASN A 364 26.92 12.28 23.24
C ASN A 364 26.58 10.85 22.80
N ASP A 365 25.93 10.06 23.66
CA ASP A 365 25.50 8.70 23.32
C ASP A 365 24.41 8.71 22.23
N LEU A 366 23.48 9.66 22.29
CA LEU A 366 22.48 9.85 21.21
C LEU A 366 23.10 10.24 19.87
N LEU A 367 24.20 11.00 19.87
CA LEU A 367 24.93 11.34 18.65
C LEU A 367 25.61 10.10 18.06
N LYS A 368 26.21 9.24 18.89
CA LYS A 368 26.83 7.97 18.46
C LYS A 368 25.80 6.98 17.92
N ASP A 369 24.62 6.91 18.54
CA ASP A 369 23.49 6.07 18.13
C ASP A 369 22.80 6.53 16.83
N GLY A 370 23.22 7.66 16.23
CA GLY A 370 22.60 8.22 15.03
C GLY A 370 21.24 8.89 15.28
N LYS A 371 20.82 9.07 16.55
CA LYS A 371 19.56 9.72 16.96
C LYS A 371 19.68 11.25 16.97
N LYS A 372 20.13 11.83 15.84
CA LYS A 372 20.45 13.27 15.69
C LYS A 372 19.30 14.22 16.03
N ILE A 373 18.06 13.79 15.78
CA ILE A 373 16.86 14.60 16.05
C ILE A 373 16.66 14.81 17.56
N ILE A 374 16.68 13.73 18.35
CA ILE A 374 16.53 13.82 19.82
C ILE A 374 17.73 14.55 20.44
N ALA A 375 18.95 14.29 19.95
CA ALA A 375 20.14 15.01 20.41
C ALA A 375 19.99 16.53 20.20
N SER A 376 19.47 16.96 19.04
CA SER A 376 19.20 18.37 18.75
C SER A 376 18.16 18.98 19.69
N ILE A 377 17.13 18.23 20.07
CA ILE A 377 16.09 18.70 20.98
C ILE A 377 16.64 18.85 22.41
N ILE A 378 17.43 17.89 22.88
CA ILE A 378 18.06 17.93 24.21
C ILE A 378 19.07 19.08 24.34
N ASN A 379 19.65 19.52 23.22
CA ASN A 379 20.58 20.65 23.18
C ASN A 379 19.91 21.98 22.81
N ALA A 380 18.58 22.00 22.63
CA ALA A 380 17.85 23.22 22.28
C ALA A 380 17.86 24.24 23.42
N ASP A 381 17.85 23.76 24.67
CA ASP A 381 17.92 24.57 25.88
C ASP A 381 18.82 23.89 26.94
N LYS A 382 19.30 24.66 27.91
CA LYS A 382 20.05 24.12 29.06
C LYS A 382 19.05 23.70 30.14
N PRO A 383 19.04 22.44 30.60
CA PRO A 383 18.13 22.01 31.66
C PRO A 383 18.45 22.76 32.96
N VAL A 384 17.41 23.26 33.63
CA VAL A 384 17.52 23.87 34.97
C VAL A 384 16.95 22.90 35.99
N LEU A 385 17.70 22.66 37.06
CA LEU A 385 17.29 21.76 38.13
C LEU A 385 16.64 22.56 39.27
N SER A 386 15.41 22.20 39.63
CA SER A 386 14.70 22.74 40.80
C SER A 386 14.40 21.59 41.76
N GLY A 387 15.37 21.23 42.60
CA GLY A 387 15.30 20.06 43.49
C GLY A 387 15.36 18.75 42.69
N THR A 388 14.25 18.00 42.65
CA THR A 388 14.12 16.76 41.85
C THR A 388 13.44 16.96 40.51
N ILE A 389 13.04 18.20 40.16
CA ILE A 389 12.36 18.53 38.92
C ILE A 389 13.35 19.14 37.93
N ILE A 390 13.47 18.51 36.76
CA ILE A 390 14.22 19.00 35.62
C ILE A 390 13.27 19.83 34.76
N LYS A 391 13.55 21.13 34.62
CA LYS A 391 12.79 22.04 33.77
C LYS A 391 13.52 22.27 32.45
N LEU A 392 12.82 22.10 31.33
CA LEU A 392 13.34 22.34 29.98
C LEU A 392 12.33 23.15 29.17
N THR A 393 12.80 24.22 28.53
CA THR A 393 11.96 25.05 27.65
C THR A 393 12.21 24.68 26.20
N LEU A 394 11.15 24.36 25.45
CA LEU A 394 11.23 24.02 24.03
C LEU A 394 10.47 25.04 23.16
N PRO A 395 10.93 25.31 21.92
CA PRO A 395 10.34 26.34 21.09
C PRO A 395 9.01 25.95 20.44
N ASN A 396 8.73 24.66 20.26
CA ASN A 396 7.49 24.19 19.62
C ASN A 396 6.94 22.89 20.21
N GLU A 397 5.64 22.65 19.97
CA GLU A 397 4.95 21.44 20.44
C GLU A 397 5.48 20.16 19.80
N ASN A 398 5.99 20.22 18.57
CA ASN A 398 6.56 19.06 17.88
C ASN A 398 7.81 18.52 18.59
N MET A 399 8.71 19.39 19.04
CA MET A 399 9.89 18.99 19.82
C MET A 399 9.49 18.42 21.18
N LYS A 400 8.47 19.00 21.83
CA LYS A 400 7.91 18.47 23.08
C LYS A 400 7.35 17.06 22.88
N SER A 401 6.55 16.84 21.85
CA SER A 401 5.98 15.53 21.52
C SER A 401 7.07 14.47 21.28
N GLN A 402 8.10 14.80 20.51
CA GLN A 402 9.22 13.90 20.23
C GLN A 402 10.07 13.59 21.49
N LEU A 403 10.28 14.59 22.36
CA LEU A 403 10.98 14.37 23.62
C LEU A 403 10.15 13.55 24.60
N MET A 404 8.82 13.72 24.62
CA MET A 404 7.91 12.93 25.44
C MET A 404 7.94 11.44 25.08
N THR A 405 8.06 11.08 23.80
CA THR A 405 8.26 9.68 23.38
C THR A 405 9.60 9.11 23.90
N HIS A 406 10.64 9.96 24.03
CA HIS A 406 11.96 9.54 24.52
C HIS A 406 12.13 9.68 26.05
N LYS A 407 11.16 10.32 26.75
CA LYS A 407 11.20 10.59 28.19
C LYS A 407 11.48 9.36 29.05
N PRO A 408 10.87 8.17 28.81
CA PRO A 408 11.13 6.99 29.64
C PRO A 408 12.59 6.54 29.60
N LYS A 409 13.21 6.53 28.41
CA LYS A 409 14.63 6.15 28.22
C LYS A 409 15.58 7.16 28.87
N LEU A 410 15.28 8.46 28.72
CA LEU A 410 16.06 9.53 29.34
C LEU A 410 16.01 9.49 30.86
N LEU A 411 14.80 9.36 31.45
CA LEU A 411 14.64 9.28 32.90
C LEU A 411 15.28 8.02 33.47
N LYS A 412 15.17 6.86 32.78
CA LYS A 412 15.84 5.62 33.21
C LYS A 412 17.36 5.81 33.32
N PHE A 413 17.99 6.43 32.32
CA PHE A 413 19.43 6.72 32.33
C PHE A 413 19.82 7.66 33.47
N LEU A 414 19.09 8.76 33.67
CA LEU A 414 19.39 9.73 34.72
C LEU A 414 19.15 9.18 36.13
N ARG A 415 18.06 8.44 36.35
CA ARG A 415 17.75 7.82 37.64
C ARG A 415 18.76 6.76 38.05
N GLN A 416 19.21 5.93 37.10
CA GLN A 416 20.28 4.96 37.34
C GLN A 416 21.64 5.64 37.58
N GLY A 417 21.95 6.70 36.84
CA GLY A 417 23.23 7.41 36.96
C GLY A 417 23.35 8.26 38.22
N LEU A 418 22.25 8.84 38.72
CA LEU A 418 22.21 9.68 39.92
C LEU A 418 21.74 8.93 41.17
N ASN A 419 21.35 7.65 41.02
CA ASN A 419 20.74 6.82 42.05
C ASN A 419 19.56 7.50 42.78
N ASN A 420 18.81 8.31 42.04
CA ASN A 420 17.67 9.06 42.55
C ASN A 420 16.47 8.87 41.62
N TYR A 421 15.53 8.04 42.06
CA TYR A 421 14.34 7.68 41.28
C TYR A 421 13.17 8.66 41.44
N GLY A 422 13.35 9.72 42.24
CA GLY A 422 12.41 10.83 42.38
C GLY A 422 12.50 11.90 41.30
N LEU A 423 13.36 11.72 40.29
CA LEU A 423 13.54 12.67 39.20
C LEU A 423 12.33 12.74 38.27
N GLU A 424 11.86 13.97 38.04
CA GLU A 424 10.78 14.28 37.11
C GLU A 424 11.24 15.27 36.04
N LEU A 425 10.66 15.16 34.84
CA LEU A 425 10.95 16.05 33.70
C LEU A 425 9.69 16.82 33.34
N GLU A 426 9.78 18.14 33.48
CA GLU A 426 8.76 19.13 33.14
C GLU A 426 9.20 19.91 31.90
N ILE A 427 8.32 19.99 30.89
CA ILE A 427 8.61 20.59 29.59
C ILE A 427 7.61 21.70 29.30
N GLU A 428 8.11 22.92 29.27
CA GLU A 428 7.36 24.13 28.90
C GLU A 428 7.60 24.46 27.42
N VAL A 429 6.56 24.93 26.72
CA VAL A 429 6.67 25.40 25.34
C VAL A 429 6.64 26.92 25.36
N ASN A 430 7.67 27.56 24.79
CA ASN A 430 7.73 29.01 24.65
C ASN A 430 7.97 29.38 23.18
N GLU A 431 6.87 29.72 22.50
CA GLU A 431 6.83 30.05 21.06
C GLU A 431 7.56 31.36 20.72
N VAL A 432 7.91 32.20 21.71
CA VAL A 432 8.59 33.48 21.49
C VAL A 432 10.10 33.32 21.26
N ALA A 433 10.64 32.10 21.41
CA ALA A 433 12.06 31.79 21.19
C ALA A 433 12.41 31.35 19.75
N ASP A 434 11.55 31.62 18.76
CA ASP A 434 11.70 31.21 17.36
C ASP A 434 12.86 31.86 16.57
N LYS A 435 13.72 32.65 17.22
CA LYS A 435 14.79 33.41 16.54
C LYS A 435 16.21 32.84 16.65
N LYS A 436 16.41 31.53 16.87
CA LYS A 436 17.79 30.98 16.90
C LYS A 436 18.18 29.94 15.86
N TYR A 437 17.25 29.26 15.18
CA TYR A 437 17.65 28.21 14.24
C TYR A 437 16.80 28.21 12.96
N ALA A 438 17.49 28.36 11.82
CA ALA A 438 16.91 28.29 10.48
C ALA A 438 16.94 26.82 10.00
N TYR A 439 15.78 26.18 9.95
CA TYR A 439 15.66 24.76 9.62
C TYR A 439 15.26 24.53 8.16
N THR A 440 14.52 25.45 7.54
CA THR A 440 14.08 25.32 6.14
C THR A 440 15.10 25.90 5.14
N PRO A 441 15.15 25.43 3.88
CA PRO A 441 15.96 26.04 2.82
C PRO A 441 15.67 27.54 2.64
N GLN A 442 14.40 27.93 2.77
CA GLN A 442 13.93 29.31 2.69
C GLN A 442 14.42 30.16 3.87
N GLU A 443 14.37 29.65 5.11
CA GLU A 443 14.94 30.34 6.28
C GLU A 443 16.46 30.44 6.22
N LYS A 444 17.15 29.41 5.70
CA LYS A 444 18.60 29.43 5.50
C LYS A 444 18.97 30.48 4.45
N TYR A 445 18.24 30.54 3.34
CA TYR A 445 18.41 31.57 2.33
C TYR A 445 18.16 32.96 2.91
N ALA A 446 17.07 33.16 3.66
CA ALA A 446 16.77 34.44 4.29
C ALA A 446 17.91 34.90 5.22
N LYS A 447 18.45 34.00 6.04
CA LYS A 447 19.58 34.28 6.95
C LYS A 447 20.91 34.51 6.22
N LEU A 448 21.11 33.88 5.06
CA LEU A 448 22.27 34.12 4.20
C LEU A 448 22.13 35.43 3.43
N ALA A 449 20.92 35.80 3.00
CA ALA A 449 20.60 37.07 2.36
C ALA A 449 20.72 38.25 3.34
N GLU A 450 20.37 38.07 4.62
CA GLU A 450 20.63 39.06 5.67
C GLU A 450 22.14 39.33 5.86
N LYS A 451 22.98 38.30 5.71
CA LYS A 451 24.45 38.45 5.82
C LYS A 451 25.09 38.99 4.55
N ASN A 452 24.52 38.72 3.38
CA ASN A 452 25.04 39.16 2.10
C ASN A 452 23.90 39.58 1.15
N PRO A 453 23.65 40.89 1.01
CA PRO A 453 22.57 41.41 0.17
C PRO A 453 22.67 41.02 -1.31
N PHE A 454 23.89 40.80 -1.82
CA PHE A 454 24.14 40.43 -3.22
C PHE A 454 23.62 39.03 -3.59
N LEU A 455 23.34 38.17 -2.60
CA LEU A 455 22.82 36.82 -2.82
C LEU A 455 21.43 36.86 -3.49
N SER A 456 20.63 37.88 -3.18
CA SER A 456 19.30 38.05 -3.75
C SER A 456 19.33 38.50 -5.21
N GLU A 457 20.31 39.34 -5.55
CA GLU A 457 20.53 39.78 -6.93
C GLU A 457 21.10 38.64 -7.79
N PHE A 458 22.02 37.84 -7.22
CA PHE A 458 22.60 36.67 -7.85
C PHE A 458 21.53 35.61 -8.17
N ARG A 459 20.62 35.32 -7.23
CA ARG A 459 19.48 34.41 -7.46
C ARG A 459 18.61 34.89 -8.62
N LYS A 460 18.26 36.18 -8.65
CA LYS A 460 17.40 36.76 -9.70
C LYS A 460 18.05 36.75 -11.09
N LYS A 461 19.37 37.01 -11.17
CA LYS A 461 20.09 37.04 -12.46
C LYS A 461 20.27 35.66 -13.08
N LEU A 462 20.27 34.61 -12.27
CA LEU A 462 20.50 33.23 -12.73
C LEU A 462 19.23 32.36 -12.69
N ASP A 463 18.07 32.95 -12.37
CA ASP A 463 16.76 32.30 -12.31
C ASP A 463 16.76 31.00 -11.46
N LEU A 464 17.32 31.10 -10.25
CA LEU A 464 17.49 29.95 -9.35
C LEU A 464 16.36 29.85 -8.32
N ASP A 465 15.88 28.62 -8.08
CA ASP A 465 14.96 28.30 -6.99
C ASP A 465 15.68 28.22 -5.63
N VAL A 466 14.94 28.46 -4.52
CA VAL A 466 15.45 28.46 -3.13
C VAL A 466 15.07 27.21 -2.36
#